data_AF-A0A7J4Q0H3-F1
#
_entry.id   AF-A0A7J4Q0H3-F1
#
_cell.length_a   1.000
_cell.length_b   1.000
_cell.length_c   1.000
_cell.angle_alpha   90.00
_cell.angle_beta   90.00
_cell.angle_gamma   90.00
#
_symmetry.space_group_name_H-M   'P 1'
#
loop_
_entity.id
_entity.type
_entity.pdbx_description
1 polymer ?
#
loop_
_entity_poly.entity_id
_entity_poly.type
_entity_poly.pdbx_seq_one_letter_code
_entity_poly.pdbx_strand_id
1 'polypeptide(L)'
;KVARAAGNSCFVEARIGEKVRVRMPSGSLRELPANCRATIGVLAGHGRDEMPLRTAGAAYYKAKARGKLFPHVSGVAMNPVDHPHGGGNHQAVHGPNSVARGTPPGAKVGLIAPSRTGRGRGKKI
;
A
#
# COMPACT_ATOMS: atom_id res chain seq x y z
N LYS A 1 -12.41 -12.67 2.81
CA LYS A 1 -13.06 -11.46 3.39
C LYS A 1 -12.53 -10.24 2.64
N VAL A 2 -13.39 -9.33 2.19
CA VAL A 2 -13.03 -8.20 1.31
C VAL A 2 -13.68 -6.90 1.81
N ALA A 3 -13.16 -5.74 1.38
CA ALA A 3 -13.72 -4.40 1.63
C ALA A 3 -14.14 -4.14 3.09
N ARG A 4 -13.18 -4.18 4.02
CA ARG A 4 -13.42 -3.99 5.47
C ARG A 4 -12.93 -2.66 6.04
N ALA A 5 -12.28 -1.83 5.21
CA ALA A 5 -11.83 -0.51 5.63
C ALA A 5 -12.97 0.52 5.49
N ALA A 6 -12.90 1.58 6.29
CA ALA A 6 -13.90 2.66 6.29
C ALA A 6 -14.11 3.22 4.88
N GLY A 7 -15.38 3.40 4.48
CA GLY A 7 -15.73 3.90 3.15
C GLY A 7 -15.60 2.90 1.99
N ASN A 8 -15.05 1.69 2.22
CA ASN A 8 -14.93 0.70 1.14
C ASN A 8 -16.25 -0.05 0.91
N SER A 9 -16.52 -0.33 -0.37
CA SER A 9 -17.56 -1.24 -0.85
C SER A 9 -17.07 -2.00 -2.08
N CYS A 10 -17.77 -3.08 -2.44
CA CYS A 10 -17.52 -3.79 -3.69
C CYS A 10 -18.79 -3.72 -4.56
N PHE A 11 -18.62 -3.78 -5.88
CA PHE A 11 -19.74 -3.85 -6.81
C PHE A 11 -19.85 -5.24 -7.40
N VAL A 12 -21.07 -5.80 -7.40
CA VAL A 12 -21.36 -7.07 -8.10
C VAL A 12 -21.65 -6.73 -9.55
N GLU A 13 -20.90 -7.29 -10.48
CA GLU A 13 -21.10 -7.04 -11.92
C GLU A 13 -22.04 -8.09 -12.53
N ALA A 14 -21.74 -9.37 -12.31
CA ALA A 14 -22.50 -10.46 -12.91
C ALA A 14 -22.40 -11.73 -12.06
N ARG A 15 -23.43 -12.58 -12.16
CA ARG A 15 -23.41 -13.96 -11.68
C ARG A 15 -23.21 -14.89 -12.87
N ILE A 16 -22.19 -15.72 -12.82
CA ILE A 16 -21.83 -16.69 -13.86
C ILE A 16 -21.89 -18.07 -13.19
N GLY A 17 -23.03 -18.76 -13.34
CA GLY A 17 -23.27 -20.05 -12.69
C GLY A 17 -23.10 -20.00 -11.17
N GLU A 18 -22.14 -20.78 -10.67
CA GLU A 18 -21.79 -20.89 -9.25
C GLU A 18 -20.82 -19.81 -8.76
N LYS A 19 -20.39 -18.89 -9.63
CA LYS A 19 -19.48 -17.79 -9.29
C LYS A 19 -20.15 -16.44 -9.50
N VAL A 20 -19.67 -15.45 -8.77
CA VAL A 20 -20.07 -14.05 -8.86
C VAL A 20 -18.82 -13.23 -9.14
N ARG A 21 -18.89 -12.43 -10.21
CA ARG A 21 -17.85 -11.46 -10.56
C ARG A 21 -18.08 -10.17 -9.78
N VAL A 22 -17.06 -9.79 -9.03
CA VAL A 22 -17.09 -8.64 -8.13
C VAL A 22 -15.94 -7.70 -8.46
N ARG A 23 -16.25 -6.41 -8.62
CA ARG A 23 -15.26 -5.35 -8.74
C ARG A 23 -14.82 -4.89 -7.35
N MET A 24 -13.52 -5.01 -7.10
CA MET A 24 -12.89 -4.68 -5.83
C MET A 24 -12.62 -3.16 -5.72
N PRO A 25 -12.43 -2.61 -4.50
CA PRO A 25 -12.03 -1.21 -4.30
C PRO A 25 -10.69 -0.85 -4.99
N SER A 26 -9.83 -1.85 -5.21
CA SER A 26 -8.57 -1.70 -5.96
C SER A 26 -8.77 -1.51 -7.46
N GLY A 27 -9.99 -1.68 -7.97
CA GLY A 27 -10.33 -1.69 -9.39
C GLY A 27 -10.21 -3.06 -10.06
N SER A 28 -9.60 -4.05 -9.40
CA SER A 28 -9.47 -5.41 -9.96
C SER A 28 -10.80 -6.16 -9.93
N LEU A 29 -11.03 -6.98 -10.94
CA LEU A 29 -12.14 -7.92 -11.00
C LEU A 29 -11.73 -9.23 -10.34
N ARG A 30 -12.63 -9.77 -9.50
CA ARG A 30 -12.42 -11.06 -8.84
C ARG A 30 -13.67 -11.90 -8.90
N GLU A 31 -13.49 -13.18 -9.19
CA GLU A 31 -14.58 -14.17 -9.14
C GLU A 31 -14.60 -14.82 -7.75
N LEU A 32 -15.78 -14.86 -7.14
CA LEU A 32 -16.01 -15.43 -5.83
C LEU A 32 -17.13 -16.49 -5.92
N PRO A 33 -17.12 -17.54 -5.09
CA PRO A 33 -18.23 -18.48 -5.01
C PRO A 33 -19.56 -17.79 -4.64
N ALA A 34 -20.67 -18.19 -5.27
CA ALA A 34 -22.00 -17.60 -5.07
C ALA A 34 -22.57 -17.85 -3.67
N ASN A 35 -22.05 -18.83 -2.93
CA ASN A 35 -22.42 -19.11 -1.54
C ASN A 35 -21.77 -18.15 -0.52
N CYS A 36 -20.93 -17.22 -0.96
CA CYS A 36 -20.30 -16.25 -0.07
C CYS A 36 -21.33 -15.27 0.53
N ARG A 37 -21.12 -14.90 1.80
CA ARG A 37 -21.95 -13.89 2.48
C ARG A 37 -21.40 -12.49 2.23
N ALA A 38 -22.31 -11.53 2.07
CA ALA A 38 -22.03 -10.11 1.99
C ALA A 38 -23.04 -9.30 2.82
N THR A 39 -22.62 -8.11 3.26
CA THR A 39 -23.50 -7.11 3.87
C THR A 39 -23.81 -6.06 2.82
N ILE A 40 -25.08 -5.68 2.69
CA ILE A 40 -25.53 -4.69 1.71
C ILE A 40 -25.15 -3.28 2.20
N GLY A 41 -24.59 -2.46 1.31
CA GLY A 41 -24.25 -1.07 1.59
C GLY A 41 -22.76 -0.76 1.60
N VAL A 42 -22.42 0.44 2.06
CA VAL A 42 -21.05 0.96 2.16
C VAL A 42 -20.65 1.01 3.63
N LEU A 43 -19.39 0.69 3.93
CA LEU A 43 -18.91 0.78 5.30
C LEU A 43 -18.83 2.24 5.78
N ALA A 44 -19.32 2.50 6.99
CA ALA A 44 -19.29 3.83 7.60
C ALA A 44 -17.86 4.38 7.82
N GLY A 45 -17.76 5.68 8.09
CA GLY A 45 -16.49 6.37 8.35
C GLY A 45 -15.74 6.83 7.08
N HIS A 46 -16.48 7.12 6.00
CA HIS A 46 -15.92 7.71 4.79
C HIS A 46 -15.26 9.07 5.10
N GLY A 47 -14.31 9.50 4.26
CA GLY A 47 -13.68 10.82 4.36
C GLY A 47 -12.61 10.95 5.45
N ARG A 48 -12.27 9.86 6.16
CA ARG A 48 -11.26 9.90 7.23
C ARG A 48 -9.90 10.44 6.78
N ASP A 49 -9.50 10.17 5.53
CA ASP A 49 -8.21 10.58 4.98
C ASP A 49 -8.27 11.96 4.29
N GLU A 50 -9.43 12.61 4.22
CA GLU A 50 -9.57 13.98 3.66
C GLU A 50 -8.95 15.02 4.60
N MET A 51 -9.03 14.80 5.91
CA MET A 51 -8.40 15.67 6.90
C MET A 51 -6.90 15.36 7.01
N PRO A 52 -6.00 16.32 6.73
CA PRO A 52 -4.57 16.10 6.88
C PRO A 52 -4.19 15.98 8.35
N LEU A 53 -3.18 15.15 8.63
CA LEU A 53 -2.53 15.08 9.94
C LEU A 53 -1.68 16.34 10.11
N ARG A 54 -2.18 17.32 10.86
CA ARG A 54 -1.56 18.65 10.99
C ARG A 54 -0.29 18.67 11.83
N THR A 55 -0.13 17.72 12.77
CA THR A 55 0.98 17.69 13.71
C THR A 55 1.62 16.29 13.80
N ALA A 56 2.90 16.25 14.17
CA ALA A 56 3.61 15.00 14.41
C ALA A 56 2.99 14.18 15.56
N GLY A 57 2.43 14.85 16.58
CA GLY A 57 1.73 14.19 17.69
C GLY A 57 0.50 13.41 17.21
N ALA A 58 -0.30 13.97 16.30
CA ALA A 58 -1.43 13.26 15.71
C ALA A 58 -0.98 12.02 14.93
N ALA A 59 0.13 12.11 14.20
CA ALA A 59 0.73 10.97 13.50
C ALA A 59 1.24 9.90 14.49
N TYR A 60 1.88 10.30 15.59
CA TYR A 60 2.34 9.41 16.66
C TYR A 60 1.19 8.62 17.28
N TYR A 61 0.11 9.28 17.71
CA TYR A 61 -1.05 8.58 18.30
C TYR A 61 -1.73 7.62 17.30
N LYS A 62 -1.80 7.99 16.01
CA LYS A 62 -2.30 7.12 14.93
C LYS A 62 -1.43 5.86 14.76
N ALA A 63 -0.11 6.00 14.83
CA ALA A 63 0.84 4.89 14.69
C ALA A 63 0.83 3.98 15.93
N LYS A 64 0.87 4.59 17.14
CA LYS A 64 0.83 3.89 18.44
C LYS A 64 -0.40 2.99 18.57
N ALA A 65 -1.59 3.51 18.25
CA ALA A 65 -2.83 2.74 18.30
C ALA A 65 -2.87 1.55 17.32
N ARG A 66 -2.00 1.54 16.30
CA ARG A 66 -1.89 0.47 15.29
C ARG A 66 -0.66 -0.42 15.49
N GLY A 67 0.14 -0.20 16.55
CA GLY A 67 1.40 -0.91 16.76
C GLY A 67 2.42 -0.68 15.64
N LYS A 68 2.38 0.48 14.97
CA LYS A 68 3.29 0.81 13.87
C LYS A 68 4.48 1.62 14.38
N LEU A 69 5.66 1.34 13.83
CA LEU A 69 6.86 2.14 14.05
C LEU A 69 6.66 3.56 13.51
N PHE A 70 6.95 4.56 14.34
CA PHE A 70 7.00 5.97 13.97
C PHE A 70 7.82 6.73 15.03
N PRO A 71 8.76 7.62 14.67
CA PRO A 71 9.12 8.06 13.31
C PRO A 71 9.95 7.01 12.53
N HIS A 72 10.06 7.20 11.22
CA HIS A 72 10.94 6.41 10.35
C HIS A 72 12.19 7.23 9.97
N VAL A 73 13.37 6.65 10.13
CA VAL A 73 14.63 7.24 9.67
C VAL A 73 14.87 6.83 8.22
N SER A 74 15.28 7.77 7.37
CA SER A 74 15.61 7.48 5.97
C SER A 74 16.89 6.65 5.89
N GLY A 75 16.87 5.57 5.10
CA GLY A 75 18.04 4.69 4.99
C GLY A 75 19.28 5.34 4.35
N VAL A 76 19.11 6.45 3.62
CA VAL A 76 20.24 7.25 3.09
C VAL A 76 20.97 8.01 4.19
N ALA A 77 20.29 8.32 5.30
CA ALA A 77 20.90 8.98 6.46
C ALA A 77 21.60 8.00 7.41
N MET A 78 21.57 6.69 7.10
CA MET A 78 22.18 5.64 7.92
C MET A 78 23.59 5.29 7.41
N ASN A 79 24.35 4.56 8.24
CA ASN A 79 25.63 4.01 7.85
C ASN A 79 25.45 2.84 6.85
N PRO A 80 26.48 2.52 6.04
CA PRO A 80 26.40 1.41 5.07
C PRO A 80 26.19 0.04 5.73
N VAL A 81 26.54 -0.11 7.01
CA VAL A 81 26.30 -1.33 7.79
C VAL A 81 24.82 -1.52 8.12
N ASP A 82 24.09 -0.43 8.33
CA ASP A 82 22.70 -0.46 8.78
C ASP A 82 21.72 -0.56 7.61
N HIS A 83 22.07 0.01 6.46
CA HIS A 83 21.17 0.12 5.33
C HIS A 83 21.89 0.10 3.98
N PRO A 84 21.37 -0.59 2.94
CA PRO A 84 22.00 -0.65 1.61
C PRO A 84 22.18 0.70 0.91
N HIS A 85 21.35 1.69 1.25
CA HIS A 85 21.48 3.06 0.73
C HIS A 85 22.37 3.98 1.59
N GLY A 86 22.89 3.46 2.70
CA GLY A 86 23.66 4.24 3.67
C GLY A 86 25.10 4.46 3.23
N GLY A 87 25.75 5.44 3.85
CA GLY A 87 27.14 5.80 3.60
C GLY A 87 27.36 6.83 2.48
N GLY A 88 28.63 6.97 2.08
CA GLY A 88 29.08 8.00 1.13
C GLY A 88 29.38 9.36 1.79
N ASN A 89 30.12 10.20 1.07
CA ASN A 89 30.43 11.57 1.52
C ASN A 89 29.24 12.53 1.38
N HIS A 90 28.30 12.19 0.50
CA HIS A 90 27.07 12.94 0.27
C HIS A 90 25.88 11.99 0.31
N GLN A 91 24.76 12.47 0.85
CA GLN A 91 23.53 11.69 0.93
C GLN A 91 22.93 11.46 -0.46
N ALA A 92 23.12 10.24 -0.98
CA ALA A 92 22.54 9.80 -2.24
C ALA A 92 22.25 8.30 -2.20
N VAL A 93 21.29 7.84 -3.01
CA VAL A 93 21.14 6.41 -3.26
C VAL A 93 22.21 6.02 -4.29
N HIS A 94 23.22 5.29 -3.84
CA HIS A 94 24.27 4.79 -4.72
C HIS A 94 23.76 3.56 -5.49
N GLY A 95 23.39 3.76 -6.76
CA GLY A 95 22.87 2.72 -7.65
C GLY A 95 21.35 2.83 -7.91
N PRO A 96 20.77 1.86 -8.64
CA PRO A 96 19.35 1.88 -8.95
C PRO A 96 18.51 1.64 -7.69
N ASN A 97 17.58 2.55 -7.38
CA ASN A 97 16.59 2.38 -6.32
C ASN A 97 15.51 1.32 -6.65
N SER A 98 15.70 0.52 -7.71
CA SER A 98 14.75 -0.50 -8.16
C SER A 98 15.41 -1.87 -8.05
N VAL A 99 14.72 -2.79 -7.37
CA VAL A 99 15.25 -4.14 -7.09
C VAL A 99 14.36 -5.23 -7.69
N ALA A 100 14.96 -6.35 -8.06
CA ALA A 100 14.25 -7.49 -8.63
C ALA A 100 13.38 -8.20 -7.57
N ARG A 101 12.35 -8.92 -8.04
CA ARG A 101 11.48 -9.72 -7.15
C ARG A 101 12.25 -10.83 -6.41
N GLY A 102 13.26 -11.39 -7.07
CA GLY A 102 14.10 -12.48 -6.57
C GLY A 102 15.23 -12.06 -5.62
N THR A 103 15.44 -10.77 -5.38
CA THR A 103 16.52 -10.27 -4.52
C THR A 103 16.44 -10.89 -3.09
N PRO A 104 17.57 -11.27 -2.47
CA PRO A 104 17.55 -11.86 -1.13
C PRO A 104 17.05 -10.87 -0.06
N PRO A 105 16.57 -11.37 1.10
CA PRO A 105 16.30 -10.54 2.26
C PRO A 105 17.52 -9.67 2.62
N GLY A 106 17.29 -8.43 3.07
CA GLY A 106 18.35 -7.45 3.34
C GLY A 106 18.71 -6.56 2.14
N ALA A 107 18.74 -7.12 0.92
CA ALA A 107 18.96 -6.34 -0.31
C ALA A 107 17.65 -5.86 -0.97
N LYS A 108 16.49 -6.34 -0.51
CA LYS A 108 15.14 -5.89 -0.96
C LYS A 108 14.76 -4.53 -0.38
N VAL A 109 15.41 -3.48 -0.87
CA VAL A 109 15.22 -2.11 -0.40
C VAL A 109 14.89 -1.19 -1.58
N GLY A 110 14.06 -0.17 -1.35
CA GLY A 110 13.61 0.75 -2.40
C GLY A 110 12.34 0.29 -3.11
N LEU A 111 12.26 0.53 -4.42
CA LEU A 111 11.14 0.11 -5.27
C LEU A 111 11.31 -1.36 -5.65
N ILE A 112 10.47 -2.24 -5.12
CA ILE A 112 10.55 -3.68 -5.37
C ILE A 112 9.74 -4.05 -6.60
N ALA A 113 10.41 -4.59 -7.62
CA ALA A 113 9.86 -5.02 -8.90
C ALA A 113 8.89 -3.99 -9.54
N PRO A 114 9.28 -2.70 -9.66
CA PRO A 114 8.44 -1.71 -10.30
C PRO A 114 8.33 -2.02 -11.79
N SER A 115 7.12 -2.05 -12.33
CA SER A 115 6.89 -2.10 -13.78
C SER A 115 7.09 -0.74 -14.45
N ARG A 116 6.95 0.34 -13.68
CA ARG A 116 7.18 1.73 -14.08
C ARG A 116 7.61 2.55 -12.87
N THR A 117 8.50 3.52 -13.08
CA THR A 117 8.93 4.50 -12.08
C THR A 117 8.61 5.94 -12.53
N GLY A 118 8.73 6.91 -11.62
CA GLY A 118 8.46 8.32 -11.90
C GLY A 118 7.00 8.75 -11.72
N ARG A 119 6.68 9.99 -12.11
CA ARG A 119 5.32 10.55 -11.99
C ARG A 119 4.36 9.81 -12.93
N GLY A 120 3.31 9.23 -12.38
CA GLY A 120 2.27 8.51 -13.13
C GLY A 120 1.36 9.43 -13.95
N ARG A 121 1.89 10.12 -14.95
CA ARG A 121 1.07 10.81 -15.96
C ARG A 121 0.36 9.74 -16.80
N GLY A 122 -0.97 9.66 -16.68
CA GLY A 122 -1.87 8.74 -17.41
C GLY A 122 -2.95 8.09 -16.52
N LYS A 123 -4.13 7.82 -17.09
CA LYS A 123 -5.16 6.94 -16.46
C LYS A 123 -4.52 5.56 -16.27
N LYS A 124 -4.61 4.99 -15.06
CA LYS A 124 -4.36 3.55 -14.87
C LYS A 124 -5.43 2.83 -15.72
N ILE A 125 -4.99 2.12 -16.75
CA ILE A 125 -5.82 1.19 -17.52
C ILE A 125 -6.14 0.00 -16.61
#